data_AF-A0A938V2E6-F1
#
_entry.id   AF-A0A938V2E6-F1
#
_cell.length_a   1.000
_cell.length_b   1.000
_cell.length_c   1.000
_cell.angle_alpha   90.00
_cell.angle_beta   90.00
_cell.angle_gamma   90.00
#
_symmetry.space_group_name_H-M   'P 1'
#
loop_
_entity.id
_entity.type
_entity.pdbx_description
1 polymer ?
#
loop_
_entity_poly.entity_id
_entity_poly.type
_entity_poly.pdbx_seq_one_letter_code
_entity_poly.pdbx_strand_id
1 'polypeptide(L)' 'MPVRRGRVARGVRLRGACPCREREPGGKGRTLEEIERDVILATLKSNRGNKKKTAADLGIDRRTLYNKLKRWGMM' A
#
# COMPACT_ATOMS: atom_id res chain seq x y z
N MET A 1 18.96 -21.90 -47.76
CA MET A 1 19.40 -21.51 -46.41
C MET A 1 18.18 -20.98 -45.64
N PRO A 2 17.90 -21.49 -44.42
CA PRO A 2 16.62 -21.32 -43.75
C PRO A 2 16.40 -19.93 -43.17
N VAL A 3 15.18 -19.44 -43.38
CA VAL A 3 14.56 -18.24 -42.83
C VAL A 3 14.67 -18.20 -41.30
N ARG A 4 15.28 -17.14 -40.76
CA ARG A 4 15.32 -16.88 -39.32
C ARG A 4 13.95 -16.39 -38.84
N ARG A 5 13.17 -17.33 -38.31
CA ARG A 5 12.11 -17.17 -37.30
C ARG A 5 12.37 -15.90 -36.47
N GLY A 6 11.49 -14.90 -36.43
CA GLY A 6 10.17 -14.97 -35.81
C GLY A 6 10.30 -14.91 -34.29
N ARG A 7 9.64 -13.90 -33.67
CA ARG A 7 8.78 -13.99 -32.46
C ARG A 7 8.93 -12.79 -31.51
N VAL A 8 8.08 -11.79 -31.75
CA VAL A 8 7.07 -11.20 -30.84
C VAL A 8 7.40 -11.02 -29.34
N ALA A 9 7.18 -9.77 -28.90
CA ALA A 9 6.78 -9.26 -27.59
C ALA A 9 7.63 -9.65 -26.36
N ARG A 10 8.49 -8.72 -25.93
CA ARG A 10 8.87 -8.63 -24.52
C ARG A 10 7.70 -8.02 -23.75
N GLY A 11 6.88 -8.93 -23.21
CA GLY A 11 5.70 -8.64 -22.42
C GLY A 11 5.99 -7.61 -21.33
N VAL A 12 5.19 -6.54 -21.39
CA VAL A 12 4.92 -5.63 -20.29
C VAL A 12 4.54 -6.48 -19.07
N ARG A 13 5.43 -6.55 -18.10
CA ARG A 13 5.21 -7.27 -16.84
C ARG A 13 4.42 -6.38 -15.88
N LEU A 14 3.21 -5.98 -16.27
CA LEU A 14 2.23 -5.41 -15.35
C LEU A 14 1.61 -6.56 -14.55
N ARG A 15 2.32 -7.01 -13.52
CA ARG A 15 1.73 -7.81 -12.45
C ARG A 15 1.52 -6.91 -11.25
N GLY A 16 0.25 -6.60 -10.97
CA GLY A 16 -0.19 -6.45 -9.59
C GLY A 16 -0.98 -5.18 -9.29
N ALA A 17 -2.26 -5.18 -9.68
CA ALA A 17 -3.40 -4.63 -8.96
C ALA A 17 -3.20 -3.30 -8.22
N CYS A 18 -3.64 -2.20 -8.83
CA CYS A 18 -4.15 -1.05 -8.09
C CYS A 18 -5.54 -1.42 -7.56
N PRO A 19 -5.76 -1.65 -6.26
CA PRO A 19 -7.11 -1.60 -5.75
C PRO A 19 -7.54 -0.13 -5.77
N CYS A 20 -8.19 0.32 -6.85
CA CYS A 20 -8.92 1.58 -6.90
C CYS A 20 -10.20 1.50 -6.04
N ARG A 21 -10.08 1.01 -4.80
CA ARG A 21 -11.21 0.89 -3.88
C ARG A 21 -11.49 2.28 -3.30
N GLU A 22 -12.15 3.11 -4.11
CA GLU A 22 -12.82 4.33 -3.67
C GLU A 22 -13.77 4.00 -2.52
N ARG A 23 -13.40 4.47 -1.33
CA ARG A 23 -14.37 4.70 -0.27
C ARG A 23 -14.08 6.07 0.32
N GLU A 24 -14.72 7.06 -0.26
CA GLU A 24 -14.86 8.42 0.27
C GLU A 24 -15.32 8.34 1.74
N PRO A 25 -14.51 8.75 2.72
CA PRO A 25 -15.01 9.03 4.06
C PRO A 25 -15.49 10.48 4.04
N GLY A 26 -16.81 10.62 3.96
CA GLY A 26 -17.51 11.90 3.93
C GLY A 26 -17.03 12.91 4.98
N GLY A 27 -17.05 14.16 4.55
CA GLY A 27 -16.62 15.32 5.31
C GLY A 27 -17.23 15.41 6.70
N LYS A 28 -16.34 15.51 7.67
CA LYS A 28 -16.49 16.05 9.04
C LYS A 28 -15.06 16.19 9.52
N GLY A 29 -14.62 17.38 9.95
CA GLY A 29 -13.23 17.73 10.22
C GLY A 29 -12.42 16.64 10.94
N ARG A 30 -11.81 15.74 10.16
CA ARG A 30 -10.92 14.70 10.66
C ARG A 30 -9.57 15.33 10.88
N THR A 31 -8.99 15.08 12.03
CA THR A 31 -7.61 15.52 12.29
C THR A 31 -6.66 14.75 11.36
N LEU A 32 -5.49 15.33 11.09
CA LEU A 32 -4.46 14.67 10.29
C LEU A 32 -4.13 13.27 10.84
N GLU A 33 -4.18 13.09 12.16
CA GLU A 33 -3.97 11.80 12.82
C GLU A 33 -5.00 10.74 12.45
N GLU A 34 -6.27 11.10 12.28
CA GLU A 34 -7.31 10.14 11.91
C GLU A 34 -7.16 9.69 10.46
N ILE A 35 -6.77 10.60 9.56
CA ILE A 35 -6.47 10.28 8.17
C ILE A 35 -5.28 9.32 8.12
N GLU A 36 -4.20 9.64 8.83
CA GLU A 36 -3.02 8.77 8.90
C GLU A 36 -3.36 7.38 9.47
N ARG A 37 -4.25 7.31 10.48
CA ARG A 37 -4.73 6.05 11.05
C ARG A 37 -5.48 5.22 10.02
N ASP A 38 -6.41 5.83 9.30
CA ASP A 38 -7.22 5.14 8.29
C ASP A 38 -6.32 4.57 7.17
N VAL A 39 -5.36 5.39 6.71
CA VAL A 39 -4.37 5.01 5.70
C VAL A 39 -3.48 3.84 6.17
N ILE A 40 -3.00 3.88 7.41
CA ILE A 40 -2.19 2.80 8.00
C ILE A 40 -3.01 1.50 8.13
N LEU A 41 -4.27 1.59 8.54
CA LEU A 41 -5.15 0.42 8.67
C LEU A 41 -5.49 -0.18 7.30
N ALA A 42 -5.77 0.67 6.31
CA ALA A 42 -6.05 0.25 4.93
C ALA A 42 -4.84 -0.47 4.32
N THR A 43 -3.64 0.10 4.44
CA THR A 43 -2.40 -0.51 3.94
C THR A 43 -2.04 -1.77 4.71
N LEU A 44 -2.24 -1.82 6.04
CA LEU A 44 -2.04 -3.05 6.82
C LEU A 44 -2.96 -4.18 6.32
N LYS A 45 -4.23 -3.86 6.04
CA LYS A 45 -5.20 -4.83 5.51
C LYS A 45 -4.78 -5.34 4.13
N SER A 46 -4.38 -4.44 3.22
CA SER A 46 -3.86 -4.82 1.90
C SER A 46 -2.60 -5.69 1.99
N ASN A 47 -1.73 -5.39 2.94
CA ASN A 47 -0.48 -6.13 3.16
C ASN A 47 -0.62 -7.37 4.06
N ARG A 48 -1.85 -7.74 4.47
CA ARG A 48 -2.16 -8.87 5.38
C ARG A 48 -1.38 -8.80 6.71
N GLY A 49 -1.26 -7.61 7.29
CA GLY A 49 -0.58 -7.40 8.57
C GLY A 49 0.95 -7.39 8.49
N ASN A 50 1.53 -7.37 7.29
CA ASN A 50 2.98 -7.24 7.12
C ASN A 50 3.44 -5.80 7.41
N LYS A 51 3.85 -5.57 8.65
CA LYS A 51 4.30 -4.26 9.17
C LYS A 51 5.51 -3.71 8.41
N LYS A 52 6.47 -4.57 8.03
CA LYS A 52 7.64 -4.19 7.22
C LYS A 52 7.23 -3.67 5.83
N LYS A 53 6.33 -4.39 5.15
CA LYS A 53 5.85 -4.00 3.83
C LYS A 53 4.98 -2.75 3.88
N THR A 54 4.12 -2.66 4.90
CA THR A 54 3.26 -1.48 5.12
C THR A 54 4.10 -0.23 5.36
N ALA A 55 5.15 -0.31 6.17
CA ALA A 55 6.07 0.81 6.38
C ALA A 55 6.78 1.24 5.09
N ALA A 56 7.24 0.28 4.29
CA ALA A 56 7.87 0.55 2.99
C ALA A 56 6.89 1.17 1.98
N ASP A 57 5.64 0.70 1.95
CA ASP A 57 4.58 1.18 1.06
C ASP A 57 4.14 2.62 1.41
N LEU A 58 4.11 2.94 2.71
CA LEU A 58 3.81 4.26 3.24
C LEU A 58 5.02 5.22 3.20
N GLY A 59 6.22 4.72 2.90
CA GLY A 59 7.45 5.52 2.93
C GLY A 59 7.88 5.98 4.34
N ILE A 60 7.43 5.30 5.39
CA ILE A 60 7.77 5.62 6.79
C ILE A 60 8.68 4.55 7.39
N ASP A 61 9.47 4.92 8.39
CA ASP A 61 10.24 3.92 9.14
C ASP A 61 9.32 3.05 10.02
N ARG A 62 9.74 1.80 10.25
CA ARG A 62 9.04 0.85 11.13
C ARG A 62 8.83 1.44 12.53
N ARG A 63 9.83 2.16 13.05
CA ARG A 63 9.76 2.81 14.36
C ARG A 63 8.66 3.86 14.41
N THR A 64 8.48 4.64 13.34
CA THR A 64 7.39 5.60 13.21
C THR A 64 6.04 4.92 13.20
N LEU A 65 5.89 3.83 12.44
CA LEU A 65 4.68 3.01 12.44
C LEU A 65 4.35 2.47 13.85
N TYR A 66 5.36 1.95 14.58
CA TYR A 66 5.20 1.49 15.96
C TYR A 66 4.80 2.63 16.91
N ASN A 67 5.45 3.80 16.80
CA ASN A 67 5.12 4.96 17.62
C ASN A 67 3.68 5.43 17.39
N LYS A 68 3.20 5.42 16.14
CA LYS A 68 1.81 5.74 15.78
C LYS A 68 0.83 4.73 16.37
N LEU A 69 1.12 3.42 16.23
CA LEU A 69 0.30 2.35 16.84
C LEU A 69 0.23 2.46 18.37
N LYS A 70 1.36 2.76 19.03
CA LYS A 70 1.44 2.96 20.48
C LYS A 70 0.66 4.20 20.93
N ARG A 71 0.77 5.32 20.21
CA ARG A 71 0.02 6.55 20.48
C ARG A 71 -1.50 6.32 20.40
N TRP A 72 -1.93 5.38 19.57
CA TRP A 72 -3.33 5.00 19.43
C TRP A 72 -3.79 3.88 20.38
N GLY A 73 -2.92 3.37 21.25
CA GLY A 73 -3.24 2.30 22.19
C GLY A 73 -3.56 0.95 21.53
N MET A 74 -3.12 0.74 20.29
CA MET A 74 -3.33 -0.53 19.56
C MET A 74 -2.21 -1.55 19.80
N MET A 75 -1.23 -1.22 20.65
CA MET A 75 -0.07 -2.02 21.01
C MET A 75 0.46 -1.60 22.37
#